data_AF-A0A536H6K0-F1
#
_entry.id   AF-A0A536H6K0-F1
#
_cell.length_a   1.000
_cell.length_b   1.000
_cell.length_c   1.000
_cell.angle_alpha   90.00
_cell.angle_beta   90.00
_cell.angle_gamma   90.00
#
_symmetry.space_group_name_H-M   'P 1'
#
loop_
_entity.id
_entity.type
_entity.pdbx_description
1 polymer ?
#
loop_
_entity_poly.entity_id
_entity_poly.type
_entity_poly.pdbx_seq_one_letter_code
_entity_poly.pdbx_strand_id
1 'polypeptide(L)'
;PSQPFVLWMRGADDQIVSDTSFFDFGFLGQLGAVPGWPGAEVYPPQPMVTQVRTVLDDYQAHGGQYREVIIPDCGHSPHIEKPDTVFELVHSFLQGYEGK
;
A
#
# COMPACT_ATOMS: atom_id res chain seq x y z
N PRO A 1 13.08 22.67 -0.20
CA PRO A 1 13.36 21.36 -0.85
C PRO A 1 12.13 20.91 -1.63
N SER A 2 12.27 20.47 -2.89
CA SER A 2 11.16 19.91 -3.65
C SER A 2 10.78 18.54 -3.11
N GLN A 3 9.49 18.32 -2.92
CA GLN A 3 8.92 17.03 -2.55
C GLN A 3 8.96 16.10 -3.78
N PRO A 4 9.56 14.89 -3.70
CA PRO A 4 9.71 14.00 -4.86
C PRO A 4 8.37 13.38 -5.28
N PHE A 5 8.07 13.32 -6.58
CA PHE A 5 6.88 12.59 -7.03
C PHE A 5 6.94 11.12 -6.54
N VAL A 6 5.84 10.59 -6.00
CA VAL A 6 5.78 9.22 -5.48
C VAL A 6 4.91 8.34 -6.39
N LEU A 7 5.47 7.24 -6.89
CA LEU A 7 4.70 6.16 -7.49
C LEU A 7 4.50 5.05 -6.46
N TRP A 8 3.25 4.81 -6.07
CA TRP A 8 2.89 3.68 -5.21
C TRP A 8 2.12 2.64 -6.02
N MET A 9 2.75 1.51 -6.27
CA MET A 9 2.14 0.37 -6.96
C MET A 9 1.93 -0.79 -6.00
N ARG A 10 0.77 -1.45 -6.10
CA ARG A 10 0.43 -2.62 -5.28
C ARG A 10 -0.47 -3.58 -6.04
N GLY A 11 -0.45 -4.86 -5.64
CA GLY A 11 -1.42 -5.84 -6.12
C GLY A 11 -2.82 -5.55 -5.60
N ALA A 12 -3.84 -5.90 -6.39
CA ALA A 12 -5.24 -5.89 -5.97
C ALA A 12 -5.54 -7.00 -4.97
N ASP A 13 -4.81 -8.11 -5.05
CA ASP A 13 -5.08 -9.36 -4.32
C ASP A 13 -4.06 -9.59 -3.19
N ASP A 14 -3.24 -8.59 -2.87
CA ASP A 14 -2.25 -8.65 -1.79
C ASP A 14 -2.92 -8.98 -0.44
N GLN A 15 -2.56 -10.13 0.14
CA GLN A 15 -3.04 -10.58 1.46
C GLN A 15 -2.05 -10.25 2.59
N ILE A 16 -0.85 -9.78 2.26
CA ILE A 16 0.21 -9.44 3.21
C ILE A 16 0.06 -7.97 3.61
N VAL A 17 0.10 -7.05 2.64
CA VAL A 17 -0.13 -5.61 2.88
C VAL A 17 -1.57 -5.28 2.51
N SER A 18 -2.46 -5.47 3.49
CA SER A 18 -3.91 -5.35 3.33
C SER A 18 -4.54 -4.71 4.57
N ASP A 19 -5.69 -4.07 4.39
CA ASP A 19 -6.50 -3.59 5.52
C ASP A 19 -7.10 -4.73 6.36
N THR A 20 -7.06 -5.94 5.80
CA THR A 20 -7.55 -7.18 6.40
C THR A 20 -6.47 -8.26 6.37
N SER A 21 -5.21 -7.85 6.57
CA SER A 21 -4.07 -8.77 6.53
C SER A 21 -4.22 -9.87 7.59
N PHE A 22 -4.15 -11.13 7.16
CA PHE A 22 -4.08 -12.26 8.09
C PHE A 22 -2.74 -12.35 8.83
N PHE A 23 -1.79 -11.46 8.53
CA PHE A 23 -0.54 -11.30 9.29
C PHE A 23 -0.65 -10.26 10.40
N ASP A 24 -1.77 -9.53 10.48
CA ASP A 24 -2.04 -8.61 11.57
C ASP A 24 -2.77 -9.31 12.73
N PHE A 25 -2.12 -9.32 13.90
CA PHE A 25 -2.71 -9.89 15.12
C PHE A 25 -3.97 -9.16 15.58
N GLY A 26 -4.12 -7.87 15.30
CA GLY A 26 -5.30 -7.10 15.65
C GLY A 26 -6.50 -7.57 14.83
N PHE A 27 -6.31 -7.71 13.52
CA PHE A 27 -7.32 -8.28 12.62
C PHE A 27 -7.64 -9.74 12.94
N LEU A 28 -6.62 -10.59 13.14
CA LEU A 28 -6.84 -11.99 13.57
C LEU A 28 -7.59 -12.07 14.91
N GLY A 29 -7.28 -11.18 15.85
CA GLY A 29 -7.97 -11.07 17.13
C GLY A 29 -9.45 -10.71 16.95
N GLN A 30 -9.75 -9.75 16.08
CA GLN A 30 -11.13 -9.38 15.72
C GLN A 30 -11.91 -10.54 15.09
N LEU A 31 -11.24 -11.43 14.34
CA LEU A 31 -11.83 -12.65 13.79
C LEU A 31 -11.95 -13.80 14.80
N GLY A 32 -11.46 -13.61 16.03
CA GLY A 32 -11.49 -14.64 17.08
C GLY A 32 -10.39 -15.70 16.96
N ALA A 33 -9.40 -15.50 16.09
CA ALA A 33 -8.31 -16.45 15.88
C ALA A 33 -7.19 -16.34 16.93
N VAL A 34 -7.15 -15.25 17.72
CA VAL A 34 -6.15 -15.01 18.77
C VAL A 34 -6.81 -15.10 20.15
N PRO A 35 -6.59 -16.20 20.91
CA PRO A 35 -7.14 -16.35 22.26
C PRO A 35 -6.67 -15.24 23.19
N GLY A 36 -7.60 -14.61 23.91
CA GLY A 36 -7.30 -13.56 24.88
C GLY A 36 -6.97 -12.19 24.27
N TRP A 37 -7.21 -11.98 22.97
CA TRP A 37 -7.07 -10.65 22.36
C TRP A 37 -7.94 -9.61 23.11
N PRO A 38 -7.39 -8.45 23.51
CA PRO A 38 -8.01 -7.54 24.49
C PRO A 38 -9.12 -6.65 23.91
N GLY A 39 -9.44 -6.78 22.62
CA GLY A 39 -10.38 -5.90 21.93
C GLY A 39 -9.71 -4.74 21.20
N ALA A 40 -10.45 -4.13 20.27
CA ALA A 40 -9.95 -3.11 19.36
C ALA A 40 -9.57 -1.79 20.07
N GLU A 41 -10.14 -1.50 21.24
CA GLU A 41 -9.77 -0.31 22.01
C GLU A 41 -8.34 -0.37 22.57
N VAL A 42 -7.78 -1.58 22.73
CA VAL A 42 -6.43 -1.79 23.28
C VAL A 42 -5.44 -2.23 22.19
N TYR A 43 -5.87 -3.12 21.29
CA TYR A 43 -5.03 -3.63 20.21
C TYR A 43 -5.82 -3.70 18.90
N PRO A 44 -6.10 -2.55 18.25
CA PRO A 44 -6.91 -2.51 17.04
C PRO A 44 -6.21 -3.17 15.84
N PRO A 45 -6.98 -3.65 14.84
CA PRO A 45 -6.42 -4.03 13.55
C PRO A 45 -5.64 -2.85 12.92
N GLN A 46 -4.63 -3.17 12.13
CA GLN A 46 -3.79 -2.22 11.41
C GLN A 46 -4.18 -2.18 9.93
N PRO A 47 -4.98 -1.18 9.49
CA PRO A 47 -5.44 -1.14 8.11
C PRO A 47 -4.34 -0.57 7.19
N MET A 48 -3.44 -1.44 6.73
CA MET A 48 -2.15 -1.05 6.11
C MET A 48 -2.30 -0.20 4.84
N VAL A 49 -3.25 -0.51 3.96
CA VAL A 49 -3.47 0.24 2.71
C VAL A 49 -4.06 1.61 3.04
N THR A 50 -5.03 1.66 3.95
CA THR A 50 -5.62 2.92 4.43
C THR A 50 -4.59 3.81 5.13
N GLN A 51 -3.69 3.22 5.92
CA GLN A 51 -2.59 3.95 6.57
C GLN A 51 -1.65 4.59 5.54
N VAL A 52 -1.23 3.84 4.50
CA VAL A 52 -0.38 4.39 3.44
C VAL A 52 -1.10 5.50 2.67
N ARG A 53 -2.38 5.32 2.33
CA ARG A 53 -3.19 6.39 1.70
C ARG A 53 -3.23 7.63 2.54
N THR A 54 -3.48 7.50 3.84
CA THR A 54 -3.54 8.64 4.76
C THR A 54 -2.24 9.45 4.73
N VAL A 55 -1.09 8.78 4.73
CA VAL A 55 0.22 9.44 4.62
C VAL A 55 0.40 10.12 3.27
N LEU A 56 0.01 9.47 2.17
CA LEU A 56 0.16 10.03 0.81
C LEU A 56 -0.81 11.19 0.53
N ASP A 57 -2.02 11.14 1.09
CA ASP A 57 -3.01 12.21 1.03
C ASP A 57 -2.54 13.43 1.81
N ASP A 58 -1.99 13.25 3.02
CA ASP A 58 -1.36 14.33 3.78
C ASP A 58 -0.13 14.90 3.05
N TYR A 59 0.68 14.03 2.46
CA TYR A 59 1.80 14.42 1.61
C TYR A 59 1.35 15.30 0.43
N GLN A 60 0.27 14.93 -0.25
CA GLN A 60 -0.31 15.72 -1.34
C GLN A 60 -0.88 17.05 -0.84
N ALA A 61 -1.56 17.06 0.31
CA ALA A 61 -2.09 18.27 0.93
C ALA A 61 -0.98 19.30 1.26
N HIS A 62 0.24 18.82 1.52
CA HIS A 62 1.41 19.65 1.81
C HIS A 62 2.27 20.00 0.58
N GLY A 63 1.72 19.86 -0.64
CA GLY A 63 2.38 20.24 -1.89
C GLY A 63 3.06 19.11 -2.64
N GLY A 64 2.96 17.88 -2.12
CA GLY A 64 3.51 16.69 -2.73
C GLY A 64 2.66 16.20 -3.89
N GLN A 65 3.19 15.25 -4.65
CA GLN A 65 2.44 14.54 -5.70
C GLN A 65 2.64 13.04 -5.49
N TYR A 66 1.57 12.26 -5.65
CA TYR A 66 1.68 10.81 -5.72
C TYR A 66 0.71 10.23 -6.75
N ARG A 67 1.00 9.02 -7.23
CA ARG A 67 0.14 8.21 -8.07
C ARG A 67 0.02 6.82 -7.45
N GLU A 68 -1.20 6.43 -7.08
CA GLU A 68 -1.50 5.03 -6.74
C GLU A 68 -1.80 4.24 -8.03
N VAL A 69 -1.21 3.05 -8.15
CA VAL A 69 -1.52 2.07 -9.20
C VAL A 69 -1.86 0.74 -8.55
N ILE A 70 -3.09 0.28 -8.79
CA ILE A 70 -3.59 -1.00 -8.31
C ILE A 70 -3.54 -1.97 -9.48
N ILE A 71 -2.77 -3.05 -9.34
CA ILE A 71 -2.53 -4.01 -10.41
C ILE A 71 -3.50 -5.19 -10.23
N PRO A 72 -4.44 -5.43 -11.17
CA PRO A 72 -5.39 -6.53 -11.07
C PRO A 72 -4.69 -7.90 -11.23
N ASP A 73 -5.30 -8.93 -10.67
CA ASP A 73 -4.83 -10.33 -10.73
C ASP A 73 -3.36 -10.45 -10.25
N CYS A 74 -3.03 -9.79 -9.14
CA CYS A 74 -1.67 -9.65 -8.63
C CYS A 74 -1.68 -9.57 -7.10
N GLY A 75 -0.84 -10.39 -6.47
CA GLY A 75 -0.62 -10.41 -5.03
C GLY A 75 0.46 -9.43 -4.56
N HIS A 76 1.18 -9.84 -3.53
CA HIS A 76 2.12 -8.99 -2.80
C HIS A 76 3.37 -8.59 -3.59
N SER A 77 3.73 -9.35 -4.65
CA SER A 77 4.99 -9.14 -5.36
C SER A 77 4.78 -8.77 -6.84
N PRO A 78 4.24 -7.57 -7.15
CA PRO A 78 4.01 -7.16 -8.54
C PRO A 78 5.23 -7.25 -9.46
N HIS A 79 6.43 -6.98 -8.95
CA HIS A 79 7.66 -7.04 -9.72
C HIS A 79 8.06 -8.47 -10.13
N ILE A 80 7.52 -9.49 -9.44
CA ILE A 80 7.70 -10.90 -9.77
C ILE A 80 6.52 -11.41 -10.61
N GLU A 81 5.29 -11.03 -10.23
CA GLU A 81 4.05 -11.56 -10.82
C GLU A 81 3.67 -10.90 -12.14
N LYS A 82 3.96 -9.61 -12.30
CA LYS A 82 3.63 -8.77 -13.48
C LYS A 82 4.85 -7.93 -13.91
N PRO A 83 6.00 -8.56 -14.21
CA PRO A 83 7.26 -7.86 -14.43
C PRO A 83 7.19 -6.83 -15.56
N ASP A 84 6.51 -7.13 -16.67
CA ASP A 84 6.36 -6.20 -17.79
C ASP A 84 5.54 -4.96 -17.40
N THR A 85 4.43 -5.15 -16.69
CA THR A 85 3.61 -4.04 -16.16
C THR A 85 4.41 -3.16 -15.21
N VAL A 86 5.17 -3.75 -14.30
CA VAL A 86 6.03 -3.00 -13.37
C VAL A 86 7.12 -2.26 -14.12
N PHE A 87 7.77 -2.90 -15.09
CA PHE A 87 8.79 -2.27 -15.93
C PHE A 87 8.23 -1.04 -16.65
N GLU A 88 7.09 -1.17 -17.32
CA GLU A 88 6.43 -0.07 -18.04
C GLU A 88 6.05 1.08 -17.09
N LEU A 89 5.51 0.77 -15.91
CA LEU A 89 5.15 1.76 -14.90
C LEU A 89 6.36 2.54 -14.39
N VAL A 90 7.44 1.84 -14.02
CA VAL A 90 8.67 2.45 -13.53
C VAL A 90 9.34 3.26 -14.64
N HIS A 91 9.50 2.68 -15.82
CA HIS A 91 10.13 3.36 -16.94
C HIS A 91 9.38 4.64 -17.34
N SER A 92 8.06 4.58 -17.47
CA SER A 92 7.23 5.75 -17.78
C SER A 92 7.29 6.81 -16.69
N PHE A 93 7.33 6.39 -15.42
CA PHE A 93 7.47 7.30 -14.29
C PHE A 93 8.81 8.03 -14.30
N LEU A 94 9.92 7.33 -14.60
CA LEU A 94 11.25 7.93 -14.71
C LEU A 94 11.34 8.88 -15.91
N GLN A 95 10.81 8.51 -17.08
CA GLN A 95 10.78 9.40 -18.24
C GLN A 95 9.96 10.67 -18.01
N GLY A 96 8.83 10.56 -17.29
CA GLY A 96 8.04 11.73 -16.89
C GLY A 96 8.66 12.58 -15.79
N TYR A 97 9.69 12.07 -15.11
CA TYR A 97 10.48 12.76 -14.10
C TYR A 97 11.69 13.47 -14.72
N GLU A 98 12.30 12.90 -15.75
CA GLU A 98 13.31 13.56 -16.59
C GLU A 98 12.69 14.73 -17.36
N GLY A 99 12.71 15.92 -16.77
CA GLY A 99 12.18 17.15 -17.36
C GLY A 99 11.33 18.03 -16.44
N LYS A 100 11.19 17.67 -15.16
CA LYS A 100 10.66 18.53 -14.10
C LYS A 100 11.76 19.02 -13.15
#